data_AF-A0A810PWW3-F1
#
_entry.id   AF-A0A810PWW3-F1
#
_cell.length_a   1.000
_cell.length_b   1.000
_cell.length_c   1.000
_cell.angle_alpha   90.00
_cell.angle_beta   90.00
_cell.angle_gamma   90.00
#
_symmetry.space_group_name_H-M   'P 1'
#
loop_
_entity.id
_entity.type
_entity.pdbx_description
1 polymer ?
#
loop_
_entity_poly.entity_id
_entity_poly.type
_entity_poly.pdbx_seq_one_letter_code
_entity_poly.pdbx_strand_id
1 'polypeptide(L)'
;MNENTPMTPAQQLFAEEHHNLVYAFLNEKKLPEDEYYDVVVFGYLQAVMDYTTQGESSRFSFATIAWRKMESRLADHFRHQASTKRAAPTVSLNAVMDDAGLSLSDMLSATDESFLEMETGLLFHDLGRHMPRRDMNVLRLKADGYGTREIAQRENTTVHMVRSILKCAY
;
A
#
# COMPACT_ATOMS: atom_id res chain seq x y z
N MET A 1 -1.10 5.69 -16.50
CA MET A 1 -2.23 6.65 -16.53
C MET A 1 -2.91 6.56 -15.18
N ASN A 2 -3.36 7.69 -14.63
CA ASN A 2 -3.91 7.76 -13.27
C ASN A 2 -5.18 6.90 -13.17
N GLU A 3 -5.24 6.01 -12.17
CA GLU A 3 -6.35 5.06 -11.95
C GLU A 3 -7.69 5.73 -11.54
N ASN A 4 -7.76 7.07 -11.51
CA ASN A 4 -8.88 7.84 -10.96
C ASN A 4 -9.58 8.78 -11.97
N THR A 5 -9.33 8.64 -13.27
CA THR A 5 -10.07 9.42 -14.27
C THR A 5 -11.42 8.76 -14.56
N PRO A 6 -12.57 9.43 -14.35
CA PRO A 6 -13.87 8.84 -14.65
C PRO A 6 -14.07 8.63 -16.15
N MET A 7 -14.77 7.54 -16.52
CA MET A 7 -15.09 7.24 -17.93
C MET A 7 -16.07 8.26 -18.51
N THR A 8 -15.87 8.62 -19.78
CA THR A 8 -16.82 9.48 -20.51
C THR A 8 -18.10 8.71 -20.86
N PRO A 9 -19.22 9.40 -21.15
CA PRO A 9 -20.47 8.71 -21.52
C PRO A 9 -20.32 7.78 -22.73
N ALA A 10 -19.50 8.15 -23.73
CA ALA A 10 -19.23 7.31 -24.88
C ALA A 10 -18.46 6.03 -24.50
N GLN A 11 -17.54 6.12 -23.54
CA GLN A 11 -16.81 4.97 -23.02
C GLN A 11 -17.72 4.04 -22.21
N GLN A 12 -18.67 4.60 -21.44
CA GLN A 12 -19.65 3.82 -20.70
C GLN A 12 -20.56 3.04 -21.65
N LEU A 13 -21.09 3.68 -22.69
CA LEU A 13 -21.92 3.01 -23.69
C LEU A 13 -21.15 1.87 -24.38
N PHE A 14 -19.91 2.13 -24.81
CA PHE A 14 -19.06 1.11 -25.42
C PHE A 14 -18.78 -0.07 -24.45
N ALA A 15 -18.62 0.23 -23.15
CA ALA A 15 -18.45 -0.79 -22.14
C ALA A 15 -19.73 -1.64 -21.95
N GLU A 16 -20.90 -1.03 -22.00
CA GLU A 16 -22.17 -1.76 -21.90
C GLU A 16 -22.39 -2.68 -23.11
N GLU A 17 -22.15 -2.18 -24.33
CA GLU A 17 -22.33 -2.93 -25.58
C GLU A 17 -21.41 -4.16 -25.68
N HIS A 18 -20.18 -4.05 -25.17
CA HIS A 18 -19.19 -5.12 -25.23
C HIS A 18 -19.00 -5.87 -23.91
N HIS A 19 -19.89 -5.68 -22.93
CA HIS A 19 -19.70 -6.22 -21.58
C HIS A 19 -19.65 -7.75 -21.55
N ASN A 20 -20.41 -8.42 -22.44
CA ASN A 20 -20.45 -9.88 -22.56
C ASN A 20 -19.07 -10.53 -22.81
N LEU A 21 -18.09 -9.74 -23.23
CA LEU A 21 -16.71 -10.18 -23.39
C LEU A 21 -16.08 -10.65 -22.06
N VAL A 22 -16.50 -10.07 -20.94
CA VAL A 22 -16.06 -10.48 -19.59
C VAL A 22 -16.53 -11.89 -19.28
N TYR A 23 -17.81 -12.19 -19.51
CA TYR A 23 -18.38 -13.51 -19.28
C TYR A 23 -17.78 -14.56 -20.23
N ALA A 24 -17.57 -14.19 -21.50
CA ALA A 24 -16.89 -15.06 -22.45
C ALA A 24 -15.46 -15.41 -21.99
N PHE A 25 -14.73 -14.44 -21.44
CA PHE A 25 -13.40 -14.65 -20.86
C PHE A 25 -13.44 -15.60 -19.66
N LEU A 26 -14.35 -15.37 -18.71
CA LEU A 26 -14.50 -16.19 -17.50
C LEU A 26 -14.86 -17.64 -17.85
N ASN A 27 -15.80 -17.83 -18.77
CA ASN A 27 -16.21 -19.15 -19.22
C ASN A 27 -15.07 -19.91 -19.93
N GLU A 28 -14.34 -19.24 -20.83
CA GLU A 28 -13.19 -19.83 -21.54
C GLU A 28 -12.08 -20.26 -20.57
N LYS A 29 -11.82 -19.46 -19.53
CA LYS A 29 -10.81 -19.75 -18.49
C LYS A 29 -11.32 -20.66 -17.38
N LYS A 30 -12.61 -21.05 -17.40
CA LYS A 30 -13.29 -21.84 -16.36
C LYS A 30 -13.17 -21.20 -14.97
N LEU A 31 -13.34 -19.88 -14.91
CA LEU A 31 -13.27 -19.11 -13.67
C LEU A 31 -14.68 -18.86 -13.13
N PRO A 32 -14.94 -19.13 -11.84
CA PRO A 32 -16.21 -18.78 -11.21
C PRO A 32 -16.44 -17.26 -11.22
N GLU A 33 -17.62 -16.84 -11.67
CA GLU A 33 -17.97 -15.43 -11.82
C GLU A 33 -17.97 -14.70 -10.47
N ASP A 34 -18.51 -15.33 -9.43
CA ASP A 34 -18.61 -14.80 -8.08
C ASP A 34 -17.26 -14.49 -7.42
N GLU A 35 -16.18 -15.13 -7.88
CA GLU A 35 -14.83 -14.93 -7.34
C GLU A 35 -13.94 -14.04 -8.22
N TYR A 36 -14.12 -14.08 -9.55
CA TYR A 36 -13.17 -13.46 -10.48
C TYR A 36 -13.72 -12.30 -11.29
N TYR A 37 -15.04 -12.06 -11.29
CA TYR A 37 -15.62 -10.97 -12.06
C TYR A 37 -15.05 -9.60 -11.68
N ASP A 38 -14.99 -9.30 -10.39
CA ASP A 38 -14.43 -8.05 -9.85
C ASP A 38 -12.95 -7.89 -10.15
N VAL A 39 -12.19 -8.98 -10.30
CA VAL A 39 -10.78 -8.94 -10.69
C VAL A 39 -10.62 -8.58 -12.17
N VAL A 40 -11.32 -9.29 -13.04
CA VAL A 40 -11.09 -9.18 -14.50
C VAL A 40 -11.77 -7.95 -15.10
N VAL A 41 -12.89 -7.48 -14.52
CA VAL A 41 -13.65 -6.33 -15.03
C VAL A 41 -12.79 -5.05 -15.08
N PHE A 42 -11.83 -4.87 -14.16
CA PHE A 42 -10.91 -3.74 -14.22
C PHE A 42 -9.94 -3.79 -15.41
N GLY A 43 -9.58 -5.01 -15.86
CA GLY A 43 -8.80 -5.20 -17.08
C GLY A 43 -9.61 -4.84 -18.32
N TYR A 44 -10.87 -5.26 -18.33
CA TYR A 44 -11.84 -4.91 -19.37
C TYR A 44 -12.08 -3.39 -19.46
N LEU A 45 -12.39 -2.72 -18.36
CA LEU A 45 -12.65 -1.28 -18.33
C LEU A 45 -11.41 -0.48 -18.73
N GLN A 46 -10.21 -0.91 -18.32
CA GLN A 46 -8.97 -0.31 -18.81
C GLN A 46 -8.82 -0.46 -20.32
N ALA A 47 -9.18 -1.61 -20.88
CA ALA A 47 -9.15 -1.82 -22.33
C ALA A 47 -10.15 -0.91 -23.06
N VAL A 48 -11.34 -0.69 -22.51
CA VAL A 48 -12.32 0.25 -23.07
C VAL A 48 -11.74 1.67 -23.12
N MET A 49 -11.17 2.14 -22.01
CA MET A 49 -10.55 3.46 -21.96
C MET A 49 -9.39 3.58 -22.96
N ASP A 50 -8.49 2.61 -23.00
CA ASP A 50 -7.33 2.63 -23.88
C ASP A 50 -7.74 2.59 -25.37
N TYR A 51 -8.70 1.74 -25.72
CA TYR A 51 -9.14 1.54 -27.11
C TYR A 51 -9.89 2.75 -27.65
N THR A 52 -10.81 3.30 -26.88
CA THR A 52 -11.58 4.50 -27.27
C THR A 52 -10.72 5.76 -27.35
N THR A 53 -9.65 5.84 -26.55
CA THR A 53 -8.71 6.99 -26.58
C THR A 53 -7.76 6.92 -27.78
N GLN A 54 -7.38 5.71 -28.22
CA GLN A 54 -6.48 5.49 -29.36
C GLN A 54 -7.21 5.45 -30.72
N GLY A 55 -8.53 5.24 -30.73
CA GLY A 55 -9.34 5.15 -31.95
C GLY A 55 -8.97 3.96 -32.85
N GLU A 56 -9.21 4.06 -34.16
CA GLU A 56 -8.88 3.01 -35.16
C GLU A 56 -7.37 2.79 -35.40
N SER A 57 -6.49 3.53 -34.71
CA SER A 57 -5.03 3.34 -34.84
C SER A 57 -4.52 2.04 -34.21
N SER A 58 -5.38 1.29 -33.54
CA SER A 58 -5.04 -0.01 -32.97
C SER A 58 -4.85 -1.07 -34.07
N ARG A 59 -3.67 -1.70 -34.09
CA ARG A 59 -3.38 -2.86 -34.96
C ARG A 59 -4.18 -4.12 -34.60
N PHE A 60 -4.83 -4.15 -33.43
CA PHE A 60 -5.55 -5.29 -32.91
C PHE A 60 -7.01 -4.95 -32.62
N SER A 61 -7.89 -5.94 -32.75
CA SER A 61 -9.30 -5.80 -32.37
C SER A 61 -9.45 -5.50 -30.87
N PHE A 62 -10.53 -4.81 -30.51
CA PHE A 62 -10.88 -4.54 -29.11
C PHE A 62 -10.85 -5.81 -28.25
N ALA A 63 -11.49 -6.89 -28.74
CA ALA A 63 -11.56 -8.15 -28.03
C ALA A 63 -10.17 -8.68 -27.64
N THR A 64 -9.21 -8.62 -28.56
CA THR A 64 -7.82 -9.05 -28.32
C THR A 64 -7.15 -8.23 -27.21
N ILE A 65 -7.36 -6.92 -27.22
CA ILE A 65 -6.78 -6.00 -26.23
C ILE A 65 -7.41 -6.25 -24.85
N ALA A 66 -8.73 -6.35 -24.81
CA ALA A 66 -9.48 -6.62 -23.59
C ALA A 66 -9.07 -7.97 -22.97
N TRP A 67 -8.95 -9.03 -23.79
CA TRP A 67 -8.46 -10.33 -23.32
C TRP A 67 -7.10 -10.21 -22.63
N ARG A 68 -6.14 -9.55 -23.30
CA ARG A 68 -4.78 -9.38 -22.76
C ARG A 68 -4.76 -8.58 -21.46
N LYS A 69 -5.61 -7.56 -21.34
CA LYS A 69 -5.72 -6.74 -20.12
C LYS A 69 -6.38 -7.51 -18.99
N MET A 70 -7.43 -8.28 -19.26
CA MET A 70 -8.05 -9.20 -18.29
C MET A 70 -7.07 -10.27 -17.80
N GLU A 71 -6.29 -10.90 -18.70
CA GLU A 71 -5.24 -11.84 -18.33
C GLU A 71 -4.18 -11.21 -17.43
N SER A 72 -3.77 -9.97 -17.72
CA SER A 72 -2.82 -9.25 -16.87
C SER A 72 -3.35 -9.05 -15.45
N ARG A 73 -4.60 -8.60 -15.31
CA ARG A 73 -5.23 -8.40 -13.99
C ARG A 73 -5.39 -9.71 -13.22
N LEU A 74 -5.76 -10.78 -13.90
CA LEU A 74 -5.84 -12.11 -13.32
C LEU A 74 -4.46 -12.60 -12.83
N ALA A 75 -3.41 -12.41 -13.63
CA ALA A 75 -2.05 -12.75 -13.24
C ALA A 75 -1.54 -11.91 -12.06
N ASP A 76 -1.88 -10.61 -12.01
CA ASP A 76 -1.59 -9.74 -10.87
C ASP A 76 -2.29 -10.26 -9.60
N HIS A 77 -3.56 -10.66 -9.72
CA HIS A 77 -4.35 -11.20 -8.61
C HIS A 77 -3.73 -12.48 -8.03
N PHE A 78 -3.39 -13.46 -8.88
CA PHE A 78 -2.72 -14.68 -8.41
C PHE A 78 -1.34 -14.40 -7.80
N ARG A 79 -0.57 -13.48 -8.37
CA ARG A 79 0.71 -13.04 -7.77
C ARG A 79 0.50 -12.37 -6.41
N HIS A 80 -0.55 -11.58 -6.26
CA HIS A 80 -0.90 -10.93 -4.99
C HIS A 80 -1.30 -11.95 -3.92
N GLN A 81 -2.11 -12.95 -4.27
CA GLN A 81 -2.50 -14.04 -3.37
C GLN A 81 -1.31 -14.92 -2.97
N ALA A 82 -0.44 -15.27 -3.93
CA ALA A 82 0.74 -16.10 -3.70
C ALA A 82 1.89 -15.38 -2.95
N SER A 83 1.73 -14.09 -2.62
CA SER A 83 2.76 -13.32 -1.91
C SER A 83 3.01 -13.87 -0.50
N THR A 84 4.27 -14.16 -0.18
CA THR A 84 4.70 -14.76 1.11
C THR A 84 4.21 -14.00 2.34
N LYS A 85 4.02 -12.68 2.25
CA LYS A 85 3.48 -11.86 3.36
C LYS A 85 2.00 -12.15 3.66
N ARG A 86 1.24 -12.67 2.69
CA ARG A 86 -0.19 -13.01 2.78
C ARG A 86 -0.45 -14.52 2.83
N ALA A 87 0.54 -15.33 2.45
CA ALA A 87 0.55 -16.78 2.63
C ALA A 87 1.30 -17.22 3.90
N ALA A 88 1.56 -16.30 4.83
CA ALA A 88 2.22 -16.63 6.09
C ALA A 88 1.32 -17.55 6.92
N PRO A 89 1.85 -18.67 7.45
CA PRO A 89 1.08 -19.52 8.36
C PRO A 89 0.65 -18.65 9.55
N THR A 90 -0.66 -18.58 9.77
CA THR A 90 -1.24 -17.85 10.90
C THR A 90 -1.33 -18.78 12.10
N VAL A 91 -1.09 -18.22 13.28
CA VAL A 91 -1.23 -18.92 14.56
C VAL A 91 -2.25 -18.14 15.38
N SER A 92 -3.15 -18.84 16.06
CA SER A 92 -4.13 -18.21 16.95
C SER A 92 -3.42 -17.54 18.12
N LEU A 93 -3.78 -16.30 18.44
CA LEU A 93 -3.28 -15.61 19.63
C LEU A 93 -3.67 -16.34 20.92
N ASN A 94 -4.80 -17.04 20.89
CA ASN A 94 -5.32 -17.80 22.04
C ASN A 94 -4.77 -19.23 22.10
N ALA A 95 -3.87 -19.63 21.20
CA ALA A 95 -3.26 -20.95 21.26
C ALA A 95 -2.39 -21.04 22.53
N VAL A 96 -2.59 -22.08 23.33
CA VAL A 96 -1.80 -22.38 24.53
C VAL A 96 -0.41 -22.84 24.08
N MET A 97 0.62 -22.16 24.59
CA MET A 97 2.01 -22.30 24.14
C MET A 97 2.92 -23.00 25.14
N ASP A 98 2.51 -23.14 26.40
CA ASP A 98 3.30 -23.82 27.45
C ASP A 98 2.46 -24.76 28.34
N ASP A 99 3.18 -25.54 29.15
CA ASP A 99 2.60 -26.46 30.15
C ASP A 99 1.90 -25.73 31.31
N ALA A 100 2.13 -24.41 31.45
CA ALA A 100 1.47 -23.57 32.44
C ALA A 100 0.09 -23.07 31.96
N GLY A 101 -0.26 -23.30 30.70
CA GLY A 101 -1.55 -22.92 30.12
C GLY A 101 -1.58 -21.49 29.56
N LEU A 102 -0.43 -20.81 29.42
CA LEU A 102 -0.36 -19.45 28.89
C LEU A 102 -0.60 -19.45 27.38
N SER A 103 -1.44 -18.52 26.92
CA SER A 103 -1.68 -18.30 25.50
C SER A 103 -0.52 -17.53 24.86
N LEU A 104 -0.40 -17.58 23.52
CA LEU A 104 0.54 -16.74 22.80
C LEU A 104 0.37 -15.26 23.15
N SER A 105 -0.87 -14.78 23.30
CA SER A 105 -1.12 -13.40 23.73
C SER A 105 -0.59 -13.08 25.13
N ASP A 106 -0.57 -14.05 26.05
CA ASP A 106 -0.08 -13.82 27.42
C ASP A 106 1.45 -13.76 27.48
N MET A 107 2.12 -14.47 26.56
CA MET A 107 3.59 -14.45 26.45
C MET A 107 4.12 -13.25 25.67
N LEU A 108 3.32 -12.69 24.76
CA LEU A 108 3.65 -11.46 24.08
C LEU A 108 3.50 -10.31 25.09
N SER A 109 4.61 -9.80 25.62
CA SER A 109 4.61 -8.54 26.34
C SER A 109 3.99 -7.47 25.45
N ALA A 110 2.79 -7.02 25.77
CA ALA A 110 2.28 -5.79 25.20
C ALA A 110 3.31 -4.71 25.57
N THR A 111 3.87 -4.05 24.56
CA THR A 111 4.63 -2.83 24.81
C THR A 111 3.67 -1.89 25.53
N ASP A 112 3.92 -1.65 26.81
CA ASP A 112 3.16 -0.64 27.53
C ASP A 112 3.52 0.70 26.91
N GLU A 113 2.64 1.21 26.05
CA GLU A 113 2.82 2.47 25.32
C GLU A 113 3.16 3.61 26.31
N SER A 114 2.60 3.57 27.53
CA SER A 114 2.90 4.58 28.55
C SER A 114 4.31 4.46 29.11
N PHE A 115 4.83 3.24 29.24
CA PHE A 115 6.21 2.98 29.62
C PHE A 115 7.18 3.40 28.51
N LEU A 116 6.83 3.13 27.25
CA LEU A 116 7.65 3.53 26.09
C LEU A 116 7.72 5.06 25.94
N GLU A 117 6.60 5.77 26.13
CA GLU A 117 6.58 7.24 26.17
C GLU A 117 7.45 7.80 27.31
N MET A 118 7.41 7.18 28.49
CA MET A 118 8.26 7.56 29.62
C MET A 118 9.75 7.32 29.30
N GLU A 119 10.11 6.15 28.76
CA GLU A 119 11.48 5.77 28.43
C GLU A 119 12.07 6.71 27.37
N THR A 120 11.31 6.98 26.30
CA THR A 120 11.72 7.93 25.26
C THR A 120 11.90 9.34 25.82
N GLY A 121 11.01 9.79 26.71
CA GLY A 121 11.13 11.06 27.41
C GLY A 121 12.41 11.19 28.24
N LEU A 122 12.77 10.14 28.98
CA LEU A 122 14.00 10.09 29.77
C LEU A 122 15.26 10.11 28.89
N LEU A 123 15.26 9.34 27.80
CA LEU A 123 16.36 9.34 26.83
C LEU A 123 16.58 10.73 26.23
N PHE A 124 15.51 11.42 25.83
CA PHE A 124 15.62 12.79 25.32
C PHE A 124 16.07 13.80 26.37
N HIS A 125 15.67 13.62 27.63
CA HIS A 125 16.13 14.48 28.72
C HIS A 125 17.64 14.33 28.94
N ASP A 126 18.15 13.10 28.94
CA ASP A 126 19.59 12.84 29.12
C ASP A 126 20.41 13.34 27.94
N LEU A 127 19.95 13.13 26.69
CA LEU A 127 20.56 13.70 25.50
C LEU A 127 20.58 15.24 25.53
N GLY A 128 19.52 15.86 26.06
CA GLY A 128 19.41 17.31 26.18
C GLY A 128 20.46 17.96 27.07
N ARG A 129 21.18 17.18 27.89
CA ARG A 129 22.31 17.66 28.69
C ARG A 129 23.58 17.87 27.86
N HIS A 130 23.69 17.20 26.72
CA HIS A 130 24.90 17.17 25.89
C HIS A 130 24.73 17.89 24.55
N MET A 131 23.53 18.35 24.23
CA MET A 131 23.20 18.92 22.92
C MET A 131 22.49 20.29 23.04
N PRO A 132 22.75 21.23 22.12
CA PRO A 132 22.05 22.52 22.10
C PRO A 132 20.53 22.36 21.97
N ARG A 133 19.76 23.27 22.58
CA ARG A 133 18.27 23.23 22.57
C ARG A 133 17.67 23.09 21.16
N ARG A 134 18.25 23.77 20.18
CA ARG A 134 17.80 23.71 18.77
C ARG A 134 18.02 22.33 18.17
N ASP A 135 19.16 21.73 18.43
CA ASP A 135 19.52 20.43 17.86
C ASP A 135 18.67 19.32 18.52
N MET A 136 18.35 19.48 19.81
CA MET A 136 17.37 18.65 20.52
C MET A 136 15.94 18.80 19.99
N ASN A 137 15.51 20.02 19.64
CA ASN A 137 14.20 20.24 19.02
C ASN A 137 14.10 19.55 17.65
N VAL A 138 15.18 19.61 16.86
CA VAL A 138 15.28 18.87 15.59
C VAL A 138 15.11 17.36 15.81
N LEU A 139 15.72 16.79 16.85
CA LEU A 139 15.58 15.37 17.17
C LEU A 139 14.17 14.99 17.63
N ARG A 140 13.55 15.82 18.50
CA ARG A 140 12.17 15.59 18.96
C ARG A 140 11.18 15.62 17.80
N LEU A 141 11.23 16.66 16.97
CA LEU A 141 10.40 16.74 15.77
C LEU A 141 10.67 15.56 14.82
N LYS A 142 11.92 15.08 14.75
CA LYS A 142 12.21 13.91 13.92
C LYS A 142 11.59 12.62 14.47
N ALA A 143 11.60 12.44 15.79
CA ALA A 143 10.98 11.30 16.47
C ALA A 143 9.44 11.32 16.39
N ASP A 144 8.84 12.52 16.44
CA ASP A 144 7.41 12.74 16.23
C ASP A 144 6.96 12.50 14.77
N GLY A 145 7.88 12.12 13.88
CA GLY A 145 7.58 11.75 12.49
C GLY A 145 7.70 12.87 11.45
N TYR A 146 8.12 14.08 11.84
CA TYR A 146 8.22 15.19 10.89
C TYR A 146 9.28 14.96 9.81
N GLY A 147 8.97 15.43 8.61
CA GLY A 147 9.88 15.44 7.46
C GLY A 147 11.00 16.46 7.63
N THR A 148 12.19 16.19 7.07
CA THR A 148 13.35 17.10 7.18
C THR A 148 13.10 18.51 6.64
N ARG A 149 12.20 18.67 5.66
CA ARG A 149 11.77 19.99 5.15
C ARG A 149 10.86 20.72 6.14
N GLU A 150 9.93 20.00 6.77
CA GLU A 150 9.00 20.57 7.75
C GLU A 150 9.74 21.02 9.01
N ILE A 151 10.72 20.21 9.46
CA ILE A 151 11.60 20.56 10.57
C ILE A 151 12.39 21.83 10.26
N ALA A 152 12.96 21.92 9.06
CA ALA A 152 13.72 23.10 8.63
C ALA A 152 12.86 24.37 8.64
N GLN A 153 11.60 24.27 8.20
CA GLN A 153 10.65 25.37 8.23
C GLN A 153 10.28 25.79 9.66
N ARG A 154 10.03 24.83 10.56
CA ARG A 154 9.66 25.10 11.96
C ARG A 154 10.80 25.70 12.78
N GLU A 155 12.01 25.19 12.58
CA GLU A 155 13.21 25.63 13.31
C GLU A 155 13.93 26.82 12.62
N ASN A 156 13.31 27.44 11.60
CA ASN A 156 13.88 28.54 10.81
C ASN A 156 15.32 28.28 10.36
N THR A 157 15.57 27.07 9.85
CA THR A 157 16.90 26.61 9.46
C THR A 157 16.88 25.98 8.07
N THR A 158 18.04 25.55 7.58
CA THR A 158 18.16 24.91 6.27
C THR A 158 18.05 23.39 6.40
N VAL A 159 17.54 22.73 5.35
CA VAL A 159 17.49 21.26 5.28
C VAL A 159 18.88 20.63 5.43
N HIS A 160 19.93 21.32 4.94
CA HIS A 160 21.31 20.89 5.11
C HIS A 160 21.71 20.85 6.59
N MET A 161 21.37 21.90 7.35
CA MET A 161 21.63 21.95 8.79
C MET A 161 20.88 20.85 9.55
N VAL A 162 19.59 20.64 9.25
CA VAL A 162 18.80 19.54 9.84
C VAL A 162 19.46 18.20 9.60
N ARG A 163 19.91 17.92 8.36
CA ARG A 163 20.61 16.66 8.04
C ARG A 163 21.94 16.53 8.77
N SER A 164 22.67 17.64 8.95
CA SER A 164 23.94 17.62 9.69
C SER A 164 23.70 17.28 11.16
N ILE A 165 22.69 17.89 11.80
CA ILE A 165 22.32 17.62 13.19
C ILE A 165 21.91 16.15 13.35
N LEU A 166 21.05 15.63 12.46
CA LEU A 166 20.62 14.24 12.50
C LEU A 166 21.80 13.26 12.31
N LYS A 167 22.79 13.59 11.48
CA LYS A 167 24.00 12.76 11.31
C LYS A 167 24.87 12.68 12.56
N CYS A 168 24.90 13.72 13.37
CA CYS A 168 25.66 13.73 14.63
C CYS A 168 24.97 12.94 15.76
N ALA A 169 23.69 12.58 15.58
CA ALA A 169 22.91 11.80 16.53
C ALA A 169 22.87 10.29 16.19
N TYR A 170 23.50 9.88 15.08
CA TYR A 170 23.66 8.49 14.65
C TYR A 170 25.06 7.96 14.97
#